data_AF-A0A3G1A7A1-F1
#
_entry.id   AF-A0A3G1A7A1-F1
#
_cell.length_a   1.000
_cell.length_b   1.000
_cell.length_c   1.000
_cell.angle_alpha   90.00
_cell.angle_beta   90.00
_cell.angle_gamma   90.00
#
_symmetry.space_group_name_H-M   'P 1'
#
loop_
_entity.id
_entity.type
_entity.pdbx_description
1 polymer ?
#
loop_
_entity_poly.entity_id
_entity_poly.type
_entity_poly.pdbx_seq_one_letter_code
_entity_poly.pdbx_strand_id
1 'polypeptide(L)'
;MHFTEKVLETLRGQLVDVSGNGATYKGVISAQQLVEVAKFLPKEELEVVVNSIPPIKDFVELAKREPSTLFLVNVLMDECVIVEGMLIPWDKVEFAKAVIRELKKRHLHPDEIYPAVELEAEGKRTFIAPLIVECKLVGSLLKEIDEDFEESEEEGDSMFVAPWYDILDDMLTGKEYKLTHKEFEELVTKGKAYIMFWWD
;
A
#
# COMPACT_ATOMS: atom_id res chain seq x y z
N MET A 1 5.70 17.26 -23.42
CA MET A 1 6.08 16.38 -22.31
C MET A 1 4.84 16.19 -21.48
N HIS A 2 4.25 15.00 -21.53
CA HIS A 2 3.06 14.66 -20.77
C HIS A 2 3.39 14.67 -19.27
N PHE A 3 2.42 14.94 -18.39
CA PHE A 3 2.73 15.00 -16.96
C PHE A 3 3.22 13.66 -16.42
N THR A 4 2.72 12.55 -16.98
CA THR A 4 3.13 11.17 -16.65
C THR A 4 4.61 10.91 -16.95
N GLU A 5 5.17 11.49 -18.03
CA GLU A 5 6.61 11.40 -18.32
C GLU A 5 7.45 12.05 -17.21
N LYS A 6 7.03 13.23 -16.71
CA LYS A 6 7.70 13.91 -15.60
C LYS A 6 7.60 13.12 -14.30
N VAL A 7 6.46 12.49 -14.05
CA VAL A 7 6.26 11.62 -12.89
C VAL A 7 7.22 10.43 -12.97
N LEU A 8 7.32 9.76 -14.13
CA LEU A 8 8.24 8.65 -14.36
C LEU A 8 9.70 9.06 -14.17
N GLU A 9 10.10 10.24 -14.66
CA GLU A 9 11.44 10.79 -14.44
C GLU A 9 11.72 11.06 -12.96
N THR A 10 10.75 11.61 -12.23
CA THR A 10 10.85 11.93 -10.80
C THR A 10 10.97 10.67 -9.95
N LEU A 11 10.24 9.61 -10.32
CA LEU A 11 10.18 8.35 -9.59
C LEU A 11 11.13 7.28 -10.18
N ARG A 12 12.11 7.69 -10.99
CA ARG A 12 13.03 6.77 -11.64
C ARG A 12 13.72 5.86 -10.62
N GLY A 13 13.64 4.56 -10.86
CA GLY A 13 14.21 3.53 -9.98
C GLY A 13 13.33 3.13 -8.79
N GLN A 14 12.17 3.75 -8.61
CA GLN A 14 11.13 3.29 -7.67
C GLN A 14 10.00 2.52 -8.37
N LEU A 15 9.81 2.77 -9.67
CA LEU A 15 8.76 2.17 -10.47
C LEU A 15 9.28 1.00 -11.32
N VAL A 16 8.43 0.00 -11.50
CA VAL A 16 8.62 -1.18 -12.34
C VAL A 16 7.62 -1.13 -13.48
N ASP A 17 8.07 -1.39 -14.71
CA ASP A 17 7.18 -1.58 -15.87
C ASP A 17 6.50 -2.95 -15.73
N VAL A 18 5.23 -2.94 -15.36
CA VAL A 18 4.42 -4.16 -15.17
C VAL A 18 3.75 -4.61 -16.47
N SER A 19 3.64 -3.71 -17.44
CA SER A 19 3.08 -4.00 -18.76
C SER A 19 4.07 -4.68 -19.71
N GLY A 20 5.37 -4.52 -19.45
CA GLY A 20 6.47 -5.00 -20.31
C GLY A 20 6.63 -4.26 -21.64
N ASN A 21 5.81 -3.23 -21.88
CA ASN A 21 5.81 -2.41 -23.09
C ASN A 21 5.86 -0.90 -22.80
N GLY A 22 6.09 -0.52 -21.55
CA GLY A 22 6.17 0.87 -21.10
C GLY A 22 4.83 1.59 -21.01
N ALA A 23 3.70 0.89 -20.97
CA ALA A 23 2.38 1.50 -20.81
C ALA A 23 2.02 1.76 -19.33
N THR A 24 2.39 0.83 -18.44
CA THR A 24 1.97 0.85 -17.03
C THR A 24 3.15 0.63 -16.12
N TYR A 25 3.31 1.52 -15.14
CA TYR A 25 4.37 1.46 -14.14
C TYR A 25 3.80 1.47 -12.73
N LYS A 26 4.18 0.50 -11.89
CA LYS A 26 3.80 0.44 -10.48
C LYS A 26 4.99 0.60 -9.55
N GLY A 27 4.79 1.13 -8.36
CA GLY A 27 5.83 1.15 -7.33
C GLY A 27 5.39 1.75 -6.01
N VAL A 28 6.12 1.41 -4.94
CA VAL A 28 5.91 2.01 -3.61
C VAL A 28 6.81 3.22 -3.45
N ILE A 29 6.22 4.37 -3.12
CA ILE A 29 6.90 5.65 -2.95
C ILE A 29 6.70 6.20 -1.54
N SER A 30 7.63 7.03 -1.11
CA SER A 30 7.52 7.76 0.16
C SER A 30 6.51 8.91 0.09
N ALA A 31 6.04 9.35 1.25
CA ALA A 31 5.26 10.57 1.41
C ALA A 31 5.89 11.79 0.71
N GLN A 32 7.21 11.98 0.85
CA GLN A 32 7.91 13.09 0.21
C GLN A 32 7.84 13.00 -1.32
N GLN A 33 8.05 11.80 -1.88
CA GLN A 33 7.94 11.58 -3.32
C GLN A 33 6.53 11.84 -3.84
N LEU A 34 5.49 11.41 -3.11
CA LEU A 34 4.10 11.71 -3.48
C LEU A 34 3.84 13.23 -3.51
N VAL A 35 4.35 13.97 -2.52
CA VAL A 35 4.24 15.44 -2.48
C VAL A 35 4.96 16.10 -3.66
N GLU A 36 6.11 15.57 -4.10
CA GLU A 36 6.81 16.07 -5.29
C GLU A 36 6.06 15.75 -6.59
N VAL A 37 5.58 14.50 -6.73
CA VAL A 37 4.78 14.04 -7.87
C VAL A 37 3.54 14.92 -8.08
N ALA A 38 2.84 15.27 -7.00
CA ALA A 38 1.65 16.08 -7.04
C ALA A 38 1.85 17.48 -7.64
N LYS A 39 3.08 18.00 -7.67
CA LYS A 39 3.39 19.31 -8.29
C LYS A 39 3.32 19.27 -9.82
N PHE A 40 3.41 18.08 -10.41
CA PHE A 40 3.38 17.88 -11.85
C PHE A 40 1.99 17.53 -12.37
N LEU A 41 1.10 17.06 -11.49
CA LEU A 41 -0.24 16.63 -11.86
C LEU A 41 -1.12 17.85 -12.19
N PRO A 42 -1.94 17.77 -13.26
CA PRO A 42 -3.03 18.71 -13.49
C PRO A 42 -3.94 18.81 -12.27
N LYS A 43 -4.59 19.96 -12.09
CA LYS A 43 -5.48 20.18 -10.94
C LYS A 43 -6.64 19.19 -10.95
N GLU A 44 -7.13 18.88 -12.14
CA GLU A 44 -8.21 17.94 -12.39
C GLU A 44 -7.83 16.55 -11.85
N GLU A 45 -6.65 16.05 -12.21
CA GLU A 45 -6.12 14.76 -11.72
C GLU A 45 -6.00 14.70 -10.19
N LEU A 46 -5.67 15.82 -9.54
CA LEU A 46 -5.55 15.88 -8.09
C LEU A 46 -6.90 15.76 -7.35
N GLU A 47 -8.01 16.08 -8.02
CA GLU A 47 -9.35 16.21 -7.42
C GLU A 47 -10.30 15.06 -7.80
N VAL A 48 -9.93 14.25 -8.80
CA VAL A 48 -10.75 13.13 -9.28
C VAL A 48 -10.85 12.03 -8.22
N VAL A 49 -12.07 11.49 -8.07
CA VAL A 49 -12.37 10.27 -7.33
C VAL A 49 -12.63 9.18 -8.34
N VAL A 50 -11.93 8.05 -8.22
CA VAL A 50 -12.10 6.84 -9.07
C VAL A 50 -12.46 5.69 -8.14
N ASN A 51 -13.53 4.93 -8.40
CA ASN A 51 -13.86 3.70 -7.64
C ASN A 51 -13.75 3.82 -6.10
N SER A 52 -14.28 4.89 -5.49
CA SER A 52 -14.17 5.14 -4.04
C SER A 52 -12.74 5.40 -3.52
N ILE A 53 -11.74 5.46 -4.39
CA ILE A 53 -10.38 5.89 -4.08
C ILE A 53 -10.39 7.38 -3.72
N PRO A 54 -9.79 7.78 -2.59
CA PRO A 54 -9.60 9.18 -2.27
C PRO A 54 -8.88 9.95 -3.38
N PRO A 55 -9.21 11.23 -3.60
CA PRO A 55 -8.49 12.04 -4.57
C PRO A 55 -7.03 12.21 -4.14
N ILE A 56 -6.10 12.28 -5.10
CA ILE A 56 -4.65 12.34 -4.83
C ILE A 56 -4.29 13.48 -3.87
N LYS A 57 -4.99 14.62 -3.94
CA LYS A 57 -4.79 15.73 -3.00
C LYS A 57 -4.93 15.32 -1.53
N ASP A 58 -5.83 14.38 -1.21
CA ASP A 58 -6.05 13.94 0.16
C ASP A 58 -4.89 13.06 0.63
N PHE A 59 -4.39 12.18 -0.23
CA PHE A 59 -3.17 11.42 0.04
C PHE A 59 -1.95 12.34 0.19
N VAL A 60 -1.85 13.42 -0.59
CA VAL A 60 -0.79 14.43 -0.47
C VAL A 60 -0.89 15.21 0.84
N GLU A 61 -2.09 15.57 1.28
CA GLU A 61 -2.30 16.18 2.59
C GLU A 61 -1.91 15.23 3.72
N LEU A 62 -2.28 13.95 3.59
CA LEU A 62 -1.91 12.90 4.53
C LEU A 62 -0.39 12.73 4.58
N ALA A 63 0.28 12.62 3.43
CA ALA A 63 1.72 12.50 3.29
C ALA A 63 2.48 13.65 3.98
N LYS A 64 1.93 14.87 3.94
CA LYS A 64 2.52 16.03 4.66
C LYS A 64 2.36 15.92 6.18
N ARG A 65 1.27 15.34 6.65
CA ARG A 65 0.98 15.17 8.09
C ARG A 65 1.70 13.97 8.68
N GLU A 66 1.83 12.90 7.90
CA GLU A 66 2.45 11.65 8.30
C GLU A 66 3.54 11.20 7.31
N PRO A 67 4.78 11.70 7.46
CA PRO A 67 5.87 11.44 6.51
C PRO A 67 6.37 9.99 6.48
N SER A 68 6.03 9.16 7.49
CA SER A 68 6.45 7.75 7.50
C SER A 68 5.52 6.83 6.69
N THR A 69 4.38 7.34 6.23
CA THR A 69 3.48 6.57 5.36
C THR A 69 4.09 6.42 3.96
N LEU A 70 3.94 5.22 3.40
CA LEU A 70 4.28 4.94 2.01
C LEU A 70 3.01 4.79 1.18
N PHE A 71 3.13 4.95 -0.14
CA PHE A 71 2.02 4.92 -1.07
C PHE A 71 2.37 4.02 -2.24
N LEU A 72 1.47 3.11 -2.57
CA LEU A 72 1.54 2.38 -3.82
C LEU A 72 0.91 3.24 -4.90
N VAL A 73 1.69 3.48 -5.96
CA VAL A 73 1.25 4.27 -7.11
C VAL A 73 1.30 3.44 -8.38
N ASN A 74 0.30 3.67 -9.23
CA ASN A 74 0.23 3.20 -10.59
C ASN A 74 0.26 4.41 -11.54
N VAL A 75 1.15 4.38 -12.53
CA VAL A 75 1.31 5.42 -13.54
C VAL A 75 0.93 4.80 -14.89
N LEU A 76 -0.20 5.24 -15.42
CA LEU A 76 -0.67 4.91 -16.76
C LEU A 76 -0.14 5.97 -17.71
N MET A 77 0.80 5.58 -18.58
CA MET A 77 1.47 6.51 -19.48
C MET A 77 0.46 7.21 -20.40
N ASP A 78 0.63 8.53 -20.54
CA ASP A 78 -0.24 9.42 -21.31
C ASP A 78 -1.70 9.50 -20.82
N GLU A 79 -1.99 8.91 -19.66
CA GLU A 79 -3.34 8.84 -19.09
C GLU A 79 -3.40 9.50 -17.71
N CYS A 80 -2.97 8.80 -16.64
CA CYS A 80 -3.17 9.26 -15.26
C CYS A 80 -2.16 8.67 -14.27
N VAL A 81 -2.25 9.13 -13.02
CA VAL A 81 -1.57 8.55 -11.85
C VAL A 81 -2.64 8.15 -10.85
N ILE A 82 -2.54 6.94 -10.31
CA ILE A 82 -3.49 6.40 -9.32
C ILE A 82 -2.70 6.03 -8.07
N VAL A 83 -3.28 6.28 -6.90
CA VAL A 83 -2.77 5.77 -5.62
C VAL A 83 -3.66 4.58 -5.24
N GLU A 84 -3.19 3.37 -5.49
CA GLU A 84 -3.92 2.10 -5.27
C GLU A 84 -3.74 1.58 -3.84
N GLY A 85 -2.76 2.11 -3.09
CA GLY A 85 -2.54 1.65 -1.73
C GLY A 85 -1.82 2.64 -0.85
N MET A 86 -2.04 2.48 0.45
CA MET A 86 -1.39 3.25 1.50
C MET A 86 -0.85 2.32 2.57
N LEU A 87 0.45 2.40 2.83
CA LEU A 87 1.15 1.58 3.81
C LEU A 87 1.50 2.45 5.03
N ILE A 88 0.68 2.34 6.07
CA ILE A 88 0.88 3.04 7.34
C ILE A 88 1.79 2.18 8.22
N PRO A 89 2.87 2.69 8.83
CA PRO A 89 3.70 1.90 9.73
C PRO A 89 2.90 1.21 10.83
N TRP A 90 3.26 -0.04 11.14
CA TRP A 90 2.52 -0.89 12.08
C TRP A 90 2.38 -0.29 13.48
N ASP A 91 3.35 0.51 13.92
CA ASP A 91 3.34 1.20 15.21
C ASP A 91 2.40 2.43 15.24
N LYS A 92 1.75 2.78 14.13
CA LYS A 92 0.83 3.92 13.98
C LYS A 92 -0.64 3.51 13.86
N VAL A 93 -1.05 2.49 14.61
CA VAL A 93 -2.42 1.97 14.66
C VAL A 93 -3.47 3.06 14.89
N GLU A 94 -3.24 3.97 15.85
CA GLU A 94 -4.19 5.05 16.15
C GLU A 94 -4.36 6.03 14.99
N PHE A 95 -3.30 6.24 14.20
CA PHE A 95 -3.40 7.01 12.97
C PHE A 95 -4.20 6.25 11.91
N ALA A 96 -3.96 4.95 11.72
CA ALA A 96 -4.75 4.12 10.81
C ALA A 96 -6.24 4.13 11.16
N LYS A 97 -6.60 3.98 12.45
CA LYS A 97 -7.96 4.12 12.99
C LYS A 97 -8.58 5.47 12.64
N ALA A 98 -7.82 6.57 12.79
CA ALA A 98 -8.29 7.90 12.44
C ALA A 98 -8.56 8.05 10.93
N VAL A 99 -7.68 7.50 10.09
CA VAL A 99 -7.82 7.56 8.63
C VAL A 99 -9.05 6.77 8.18
N ILE A 100 -9.19 5.51 8.56
CA ILE A 100 -10.33 4.68 8.12
C ILE A 100 -11.67 5.26 8.58
N ARG A 101 -11.75 5.82 9.80
CA ARG A 101 -12.96 6.52 10.26
C ARG A 101 -13.31 7.72 9.39
N GLU A 102 -12.32 8.47 8.91
CA GLU A 102 -12.55 9.63 8.06
C GLU A 102 -12.95 9.22 6.63
N LEU A 103 -12.28 8.20 6.09
CA LEU A 103 -12.63 7.55 4.83
C LEU A 103 -14.07 7.05 4.85
N LYS A 104 -14.47 6.37 5.93
CA LYS A 104 -15.84 5.84 6.10
C LYS A 104 -16.91 6.92 6.05
N LYS A 105 -16.69 8.08 6.67
CA LYS A 105 -17.65 9.21 6.61
C LYS A 105 -17.88 9.72 5.19
N ARG A 106 -16.86 9.60 4.34
CA ARG A 106 -16.84 10.13 2.97
C ARG A 106 -17.20 9.08 1.91
N HIS A 107 -17.49 7.85 2.34
CA HIS A 107 -17.74 6.70 1.45
C HIS A 107 -16.55 6.40 0.53
N LEU A 108 -15.33 6.58 1.04
CA LEU A 108 -14.07 6.34 0.33
C LEU A 108 -13.32 5.16 0.96
N HIS A 109 -13.92 3.98 0.91
CA HIS A 109 -13.44 2.82 1.66
C HIS A 109 -12.37 2.07 0.87
N PRO A 110 -11.28 1.60 1.51
CA PRO A 110 -10.43 0.59 0.90
C PRO A 110 -11.24 -0.70 0.70
N ASP A 111 -10.92 -1.44 -0.37
CA ASP A 111 -11.49 -2.76 -0.62
C ASP A 111 -10.98 -3.78 0.40
N GLU A 112 -9.71 -3.65 0.79
CA GLU A 112 -9.07 -4.54 1.74
C GLU A 112 -8.14 -3.80 2.72
N ILE A 113 -8.06 -4.32 3.95
CA ILE A 113 -7.12 -3.87 4.98
C ILE A 113 -6.37 -5.10 5.53
N TYR A 114 -5.06 -5.13 5.35
CA TYR A 114 -4.22 -6.28 5.72
C TYR A 114 -2.79 -5.85 6.09
N PRO A 115 -1.99 -6.70 6.76
CA PRO A 115 -0.59 -6.39 7.00
C PRO A 115 0.22 -6.47 5.71
N ALA A 116 1.19 -5.58 5.55
CA ALA A 116 2.25 -5.71 4.56
C ALA A 116 3.62 -5.61 5.23
N VAL A 117 4.63 -6.22 4.66
CA VAL A 117 6.01 -6.09 5.17
C VAL A 117 7.00 -5.78 4.07
N GLU A 118 8.05 -5.06 4.46
CA GLU A 118 9.18 -4.74 3.63
C GLU A 118 10.32 -5.75 3.84
N LEU A 119 10.77 -6.35 2.75
CA LEU A 119 11.90 -7.27 2.69
C LEU A 119 12.95 -6.80 1.69
N GLU A 120 14.14 -7.38 1.80
CA GLU A 120 15.15 -7.31 0.74
C GLU A 120 15.17 -8.66 0.02
N ALA A 121 14.74 -8.68 -1.24
CA ALA A 121 14.73 -9.87 -2.08
C ALA A 121 15.53 -9.59 -3.35
N GLU A 122 16.51 -10.45 -3.67
CA GLU A 122 17.34 -10.32 -4.86
C GLU A 122 18.05 -8.95 -5.00
N GLY A 123 18.43 -8.35 -3.86
CA GLY A 123 19.07 -7.04 -3.80
C GLY A 123 18.13 -5.87 -4.10
N LYS A 124 16.81 -6.10 -4.06
CA LYS A 124 15.78 -5.08 -4.23
C LYS A 124 14.89 -5.02 -3.00
N ARG A 125 14.39 -3.81 -2.72
CA ARG A 125 13.33 -3.58 -1.74
C ARG A 125 12.02 -4.14 -2.30
N THR A 126 11.41 -5.07 -1.59
CA THR A 126 10.18 -5.74 -1.98
C THR A 126 9.16 -5.59 -0.87
N PHE A 127 7.91 -5.33 -1.22
CA PHE A 127 6.81 -5.27 -0.28
C PHE A 127 5.90 -6.44 -0.54
N ILE A 128 5.62 -7.21 0.51
CA ILE A 128 4.78 -8.39 0.40
C ILE A 128 3.58 -8.26 1.32
N ALA A 129 2.45 -8.82 0.90
CA ALA A 129 1.23 -8.95 1.68
C ALA A 129 0.71 -10.40 1.68
N PRO A 130 0.09 -10.90 2.75
CA PRO A 130 -0.43 -12.26 2.81
C PRO A 130 -1.75 -12.36 2.03
N LEU A 131 -2.00 -13.49 1.36
CA LEU A 131 -3.29 -13.72 0.71
C LEU A 131 -4.44 -13.97 1.71
N ILE A 132 -4.11 -14.54 2.88
CA ILE A 132 -5.08 -14.87 3.93
C ILE A 132 -4.45 -14.59 5.30
N VAL A 133 -5.16 -13.84 6.13
CA VAL A 133 -4.80 -13.59 7.53
C VAL A 133 -5.50 -14.61 8.42
N GLU A 134 -4.76 -15.63 8.89
CA GLU A 134 -5.28 -16.63 9.84
C GLU A 134 -4.70 -16.47 11.26
N CYS A 135 -3.99 -15.36 11.52
CA CYS A 135 -3.48 -15.05 12.85
C CYS A 135 -4.46 -14.21 13.64
N LYS A 136 -4.98 -14.76 14.74
CA LYS A 136 -5.85 -14.04 15.69
C LYS A 136 -5.26 -12.73 16.20
N LEU A 137 -3.95 -12.64 16.46
CA LEU A 137 -3.31 -11.38 16.92
C LEU A 137 -3.41 -10.27 15.86
N VAL A 138 -3.12 -10.61 14.60
CA VAL A 138 -3.20 -9.68 13.48
C VAL A 138 -4.67 -9.37 13.19
N GLY A 139 -5.53 -10.38 13.14
CA GLY A 139 -6.97 -10.23 12.91
C GLY A 139 -7.63 -9.33 13.95
N SER A 140 -7.30 -9.47 15.24
CA SER A 140 -7.82 -8.60 16.28
C SER A 140 -7.34 -7.16 16.14
N LEU A 141 -6.08 -6.93 15.75
CA LEU A 141 -5.62 -5.57 15.49
C LEU A 141 -6.30 -4.94 14.27
N LEU A 142 -6.49 -5.72 13.20
CA LEU A 142 -7.21 -5.26 12.01
C LEU A 142 -8.67 -4.96 12.34
N LYS A 143 -9.31 -5.77 13.18
CA LYS A 143 -10.67 -5.52 13.69
C LYS A 143 -10.78 -4.29 14.58
N GLU A 144 -9.72 -3.97 15.34
CA GLU A 144 -9.67 -2.70 16.06
C GLU A 144 -9.58 -1.48 15.13
N ILE A 145 -8.97 -1.65 13.95
CA ILE A 145 -8.85 -0.59 12.94
C ILE A 145 -10.16 -0.48 12.16
N ASP A 146 -10.67 -1.61 11.70
CA ASP A 146 -11.91 -1.74 10.96
C ASP A 146 -12.83 -2.76 11.62
N GLU A 147 -13.87 -2.26 12.31
CA GLU A 147 -14.84 -3.10 13.03
C GLU A 147 -15.58 -4.10 12.11
N ASP A 148 -15.60 -3.85 10.79
CA ASP A 148 -16.22 -4.72 9.80
C ASP A 148 -15.30 -5.89 9.36
N PHE A 149 -14.04 -5.93 9.84
CA PHE A 149 -13.09 -7.00 9.54
C PHE A 149 -13.49 -8.34 10.17
N GLU A 150 -13.56 -9.38 9.34
CA GLU A 150 -13.82 -10.75 9.79
C GLU A 150 -12.54 -11.42 10.32
N GLU A 151 -12.49 -11.67 11.63
CA GLU A 151 -11.40 -12.41 12.26
C GLU A 151 -11.45 -13.90 11.90
N SER A 152 -10.29 -14.50 11.62
CA SER A 152 -10.15 -15.95 11.55
C SER A 152 -10.32 -16.59 12.94
N GLU A 153 -10.96 -17.76 12.99
CA GLU A 153 -11.11 -18.55 14.23
C GLU A 153 -9.93 -19.52 14.50
N GLU A 154 -8.97 -19.63 13.58
CA GLU A 154 -7.89 -20.61 13.68
C GLU A 154 -6.77 -20.19 14.66
N GLU A 155 -6.36 -21.12 15.52
CA GLU A 155 -5.20 -20.99 16.41
C GLU A 155 -4.05 -21.83 15.85
N GLY A 156 -2.96 -21.18 15.42
CA GLY A 156 -1.76 -21.85 14.93
C GLY A 156 -0.47 -21.04 15.12
N ASP A 157 0.67 -21.71 15.21
CA ASP A 157 2.01 -21.08 15.27
C ASP A 157 2.41 -20.39 13.95
N SER A 158 1.69 -20.70 12.87
CA SER A 158 1.83 -20.08 11.54
C SER A 158 0.87 -18.89 11.45
N MET A 159 1.40 -17.68 11.25
CA MET A 159 0.58 -16.46 11.26
C MET A 159 -0.32 -16.29 10.02
N PHE A 160 0.00 -16.95 8.91
CA PHE A 160 -0.64 -16.70 7.62
C PHE A 160 -0.71 -18.01 6.83
N VAL A 161 -1.91 -18.45 6.46
CA VAL A 161 -2.09 -19.60 5.56
C VAL A 161 -2.32 -19.07 4.17
N ALA A 162 -1.28 -18.48 3.60
CA ALA A 162 -1.12 -18.37 2.16
C ALA A 162 0.24 -17.76 1.83
N PRO A 163 0.76 -18.03 0.62
CA PRO A 163 1.87 -17.25 0.09
C PRO A 163 1.64 -15.75 0.25
N TRP A 164 2.70 -15.05 0.64
CA TRP A 164 2.70 -13.61 0.47
C TRP A 164 3.15 -13.28 -0.95
N TYR A 165 2.59 -12.22 -1.52
CA TYR A 165 2.85 -11.80 -2.89
C TYR A 165 3.48 -10.42 -2.93
N ASP A 166 4.32 -10.19 -3.94
CA ASP A 166 4.80 -8.84 -4.22
C ASP A 166 3.61 -7.96 -4.62
N ILE A 167 3.36 -6.90 -3.85
CA ILE A 167 2.22 -6.00 -4.09
C ILE A 167 2.37 -5.20 -5.40
N LEU A 168 3.54 -5.27 -6.05
CA LEU A 168 3.79 -4.67 -7.36
C LEU A 168 3.49 -5.62 -8.52
N ASP A 169 3.23 -6.89 -8.23
CA ASP A 169 3.04 -7.94 -9.22
C ASP A 169 1.59 -8.46 -9.19
N ASP A 170 0.71 -7.82 -9.97
CA ASP A 170 -0.66 -8.30 -10.22
C ASP A 170 -0.67 -9.71 -10.83
N MET A 171 0.47 -10.13 -11.42
CA MET A 171 0.62 -11.38 -12.13
C MET A 171 1.21 -12.49 -11.27
N LEU A 172 0.90 -12.57 -9.96
CA LEU A 172 1.18 -13.71 -9.08
C LEU A 172 2.34 -14.57 -9.64
N THR A 173 3.57 -14.04 -9.77
CA THR A 173 4.65 -14.70 -10.54
C THR A 173 5.05 -16.07 -9.98
N GLY A 174 4.31 -16.57 -9.00
CA GLY A 174 4.44 -17.83 -8.31
C GLY A 174 5.47 -17.74 -7.21
N LYS A 175 6.04 -16.55 -6.97
CA LYS A 175 7.02 -16.36 -5.92
C LYS A 175 6.32 -16.20 -4.59
N GLU A 176 6.07 -17.35 -3.98
CA GLU A 176 5.52 -17.47 -2.65
C GLU A 176 6.57 -17.11 -1.60
N TYR A 177 6.30 -16.09 -0.81
CA TYR A 177 7.06 -15.84 0.42
C TYR A 177 6.33 -16.48 1.61
N LYS A 178 7.12 -16.94 2.58
CA LYS A 178 6.62 -17.48 3.85
C LYS A 178 7.34 -16.78 4.98
N LEU A 179 6.57 -16.29 5.96
CA LEU A 179 7.08 -15.66 7.16
C LEU A 179 6.54 -16.39 8.38
N THR A 180 7.44 -16.80 9.26
CA THR A 180 7.11 -17.29 10.59
C THR A 180 6.68 -16.13 11.50
N HIS A 181 6.02 -16.44 12.61
CA HIS A 181 5.63 -15.44 13.61
C HIS A 181 6.82 -14.60 14.08
N LYS A 182 7.90 -15.27 14.46
CA LYS A 182 9.12 -14.61 14.94
C LYS A 182 9.72 -13.68 13.87
N GLU A 183 9.74 -14.09 12.61
CA GLU A 183 10.26 -13.24 11.53
C GLU A 183 9.39 -12.00 11.32
N PHE A 184 8.06 -12.14 11.42
CA PHE A 184 7.16 -11.00 11.39
C PHE A 184 7.39 -10.04 12.57
N GLU A 185 7.46 -10.54 13.81
CA GLU A 185 7.75 -9.70 15.00
C GLU A 185 9.10 -8.99 14.89
N GLU A 186 10.11 -9.65 14.32
CA GLU A 186 11.38 -9.02 14.03
C GLU A 186 11.26 -7.89 13.00
N LEU A 187 10.42 -8.04 11.97
CA LEU A 187 10.16 -6.98 10.99
C LEU A 187 9.39 -5.81 11.61
N VAL A 188 8.40 -6.10 12.47
CA VAL A 188 7.70 -5.07 13.27
C VAL A 188 8.71 -4.27 14.08
N THR A 189 9.60 -4.95 14.81
CA THR A 189 10.64 -4.31 15.63
C THR A 189 11.62 -3.47 14.80
N LYS A 190 11.89 -3.88 13.55
CA LYS A 190 12.74 -3.16 12.59
C LYS A 190 12.01 -2.00 11.89
N GLY A 191 10.71 -1.77 12.17
CA GLY A 191 9.90 -0.76 11.49
C GLY A 191 9.61 -1.09 10.03
N LYS A 192 9.57 -2.38 9.69
CA LYS A 192 9.36 -2.91 8.34
C LYS A 192 8.00 -3.60 8.15
N ALA A 193 7.09 -3.41 9.09
CA ALA A 193 5.71 -3.87 8.98
C ALA A 193 4.78 -2.67 8.85
N TYR A 194 3.70 -2.86 8.09
CA TYR A 194 2.75 -1.83 7.73
C TYR A 194 1.33 -2.37 7.79
N ILE A 195 0.39 -1.50 8.12
CA ILE A 195 -1.04 -1.66 7.89
C ILE A 195 -1.30 -1.11 6.49
N MET A 196 -1.75 -1.98 5.58
CA MET A 196 -2.01 -1.62 4.20
C MET A 196 -3.49 -1.40 3.99
N PHE A 197 -3.83 -0.25 3.43
CA PHE A 197 -5.17 0.03 2.89
C PHE A 197 -5.04 -0.10 1.37
N TRP A 198 -5.82 -0.99 0.76
CA TRP A 198 -5.78 -1.28 -0.67
C TRP A 198 -7.08 -0.85 -1.35
N TRP A 199 -6.95 -0.33 -2.57
CA TRP A 199 -8.04 -0.05 -3.48
C TRP A 199 -7.73 -0.67 -4.85
N ASP A 200 -8.68 -1.41 -5.43
CA ASP A 200 -8.59 -2.04 -6.75
C ASP A 200 -9.23 -1.19 -7.88
#